data_AF-G0S847-F1
#
_entry.id   AF-G0S847-F1
#
_cell.length_a   1.000
_cell.length_b   1.000
_cell.length_c   1.000
_cell.angle_alpha   90.00
_cell.angle_beta   90.00
_cell.angle_gamma   90.00
#
_symmetry.space_group_name_H-M   'P 1'
#
loop_
_entity.id
_entity.type
_entity.pdbx_description
1 polymer ?
#
loop_
_entity_poly.entity_id
_entity_poly.type
_entity_poly.pdbx_seq_one_letter_code
_entity_poly.pdbx_strand_id
1 'polypeptide(L)'
;MPSDKAAYLAAHYLTAEKKSSSGTKKRKRKQTTVSTGLLIQDDDETGWSNIQQNDDENDDDLPVQVAGTSAEFRRAKKSNWKTITDNSSKPKEDDAAAAAAADAIIASAAAEAEAARKAEEAENRPVIVGEGGVELPPSADDVPLMSNGTRAGLQSAAALTAQMRAQREAEREELSRLKKQRQKDGTEEEIILRDATGRRVDAAFKRAELRKAQLEAERKEKERQRLLKGEVQIAEARAAKEREREAALMPLARGKDDKELNEELKQEGRWHDPAAEFLSPEDRGRGGNRKGKKEKSKRRPTYQGAWPPNRYMIPPGYRWDGVDRGNGHEAERFKAMNRREMRKGLEYQWQMDE
;
A
#
# COMPACT_ATOMS: atom_id res chain seq x y z
N MET A 1 -24.37 21.46 -43.21
CA MET A 1 -24.20 20.01 -43.04
C MET A 1 -23.50 19.39 -44.26
N PRO A 2 -22.15 19.39 -44.29
CA PRO A 2 -21.41 18.31 -44.95
C PRO A 2 -20.12 17.87 -44.22
N SER A 3 -19.90 18.27 -42.96
CA SER A 3 -18.63 18.06 -42.24
C SER A 3 -18.39 16.62 -41.76
N ASP A 4 -19.44 15.86 -41.46
CA ASP A 4 -19.28 14.52 -40.85
C ASP A 4 -18.83 13.47 -41.86
N LYS A 5 -19.24 13.59 -43.13
CA LYS A 5 -18.83 12.65 -44.17
C LYS A 5 -17.36 12.85 -44.58
N ALA A 6 -16.90 14.11 -44.62
CA ALA A 6 -15.50 14.42 -44.89
C ALA A 6 -14.58 13.98 -43.73
N ALA A 7 -14.99 14.19 -42.48
CA ALA A 7 -14.26 13.72 -41.30
C ALA A 7 -14.21 12.18 -41.22
N TYR A 8 -15.32 11.49 -41.53
CA TYR A 8 -15.38 10.03 -41.56
C TYR A 8 -14.50 9.43 -42.65
N LEU A 9 -14.48 10.02 -43.85
CA LEU A 9 -13.61 9.58 -44.93
C LEU A 9 -12.12 9.83 -44.62
N ALA A 10 -11.81 10.94 -43.95
CA ALA A 10 -10.45 11.23 -43.52
C ALA A 10 -9.92 10.21 -42.50
N ALA A 11 -10.72 9.88 -41.48
CA ALA A 11 -10.33 8.98 -40.40
C ALA A 11 -10.26 7.50 -40.80
N HIS A 12 -11.06 7.08 -41.77
CA HIS A 12 -11.16 5.65 -42.14
C HIS A 12 -10.50 5.29 -43.46
N TYR A 13 -10.23 6.25 -44.36
CA TYR A 13 -9.80 5.95 -45.73
C TYR A 13 -8.63 6.78 -46.27
N LEU A 14 -8.31 7.94 -45.69
CA LEU A 14 -7.23 8.82 -46.19
C LEU A 14 -5.95 8.78 -45.33
N THR A 15 -6.01 8.24 -44.11
CA THR A 15 -4.80 7.91 -43.36
C THR A 15 -4.23 6.61 -43.92
N ALA A 16 -3.17 6.71 -44.72
CA ALA A 16 -2.40 5.56 -45.18
C ALA A 16 -1.78 4.82 -43.98
N GLU A 17 -2.49 3.82 -43.45
CA GLU A 17 -1.89 2.89 -42.50
C GLU A 17 -0.89 1.99 -43.21
N LYS A 18 0.27 1.88 -42.56
CA LYS A 18 1.34 0.93 -42.84
C LYS A 18 0.76 -0.48 -42.92
N LYS A 19 1.09 -1.17 -44.03
CA LYS A 19 0.86 -2.60 -44.26
C LYS A 19 0.90 -3.46 -42.99
N SER A 20 -0.26 -3.94 -42.54
CA SER A 20 -0.36 -5.18 -41.77
C SER A 20 -0.52 -6.35 -42.76
N SER A 21 0.59 -6.97 -43.15
CA SER A 21 0.55 -8.16 -44.00
C SER A 21 0.20 -9.40 -43.16
N SER A 22 -1.00 -9.93 -43.37
CA SER A 22 -1.38 -11.30 -43.04
C SER A 22 -0.70 -12.30 -43.98
N GLY A 23 -0.12 -13.39 -43.46
CA GLY A 23 0.36 -14.51 -44.30
C GLY A 23 1.27 -15.53 -43.61
N THR A 24 0.67 -16.55 -43.00
CA THR A 24 1.04 -17.98 -43.01
C THR A 24 2.48 -18.45 -42.67
N LYS A 25 2.58 -19.11 -41.49
CA LYS A 25 3.49 -20.21 -41.06
C LYS A 25 4.70 -20.54 -41.96
N LYS A 26 5.94 -20.19 -41.54
CA LYS A 26 7.16 -21.03 -41.65
C LYS A 26 8.23 -20.65 -40.59
N ARG A 27 8.64 -21.68 -39.83
CA ARG A 27 9.91 -21.95 -39.12
C ARG A 27 10.82 -20.76 -38.75
N LYS A 28 11.01 -20.56 -37.43
CA LYS A 28 11.88 -19.56 -36.79
C LYS A 28 13.36 -19.99 -36.90
N ARG A 29 14.14 -19.34 -37.77
CA ARG A 29 15.62 -19.33 -37.73
C ARG A 29 16.05 -17.98 -37.13
N LYS A 30 16.87 -18.02 -36.09
CA LYS A 30 17.37 -16.85 -35.35
C LYS A 30 18.44 -16.16 -36.22
N GLN A 31 18.18 -14.93 -36.66
CA GLN A 31 19.23 -14.02 -37.15
C GLN A 31 19.35 -12.85 -36.18
N THR A 32 20.56 -12.66 -35.70
CA THR A 32 21.05 -11.56 -34.88
C THR A 32 21.40 -10.39 -35.80
N THR A 33 20.66 -9.29 -35.68
CA THR A 33 21.01 -8.01 -36.29
C THR A 33 21.80 -7.18 -35.29
N VAL A 34 23.02 -6.86 -35.71
CA VAL A 34 23.97 -5.95 -35.10
C VAL A 34 23.39 -4.53 -35.14
N SER A 35 23.25 -3.89 -33.99
CA SER A 35 22.92 -2.47 -33.90
C SER A 35 23.97 -1.78 -33.05
N THR A 36 24.65 -0.83 -33.68
CA THR A 36 25.73 0.00 -33.17
C THR A 36 25.19 1.07 -32.22
N GLY A 37 25.56 0.99 -30.94
CA GLY A 37 25.34 2.01 -29.93
C GLY A 37 26.05 1.59 -28.65
N LEU A 38 26.97 2.42 -28.16
CA LEU A 38 27.76 2.14 -26.94
C LEU A 38 26.82 1.98 -25.73
N LEU A 39 26.65 0.74 -25.28
CA LEU A 39 26.16 0.40 -23.95
C LEU A 39 27.37 0.05 -23.08
N ILE A 40 27.55 0.77 -21.97
CA ILE A 40 28.44 0.36 -20.89
C ILE A 40 27.71 -0.78 -20.17
N GLN A 41 28.11 -2.02 -20.46
CA GLN A 41 27.81 -3.19 -19.66
C GLN A 41 28.95 -3.36 -18.66
N ASP A 42 28.62 -3.32 -17.36
CA ASP A 42 29.52 -3.78 -16.31
C ASP A 42 29.76 -5.29 -16.50
N ASP A 43 30.99 -5.59 -16.88
CA ASP A 43 31.52 -6.88 -17.28
C ASP A 43 32.02 -7.63 -16.04
N ASP A 44 31.12 -8.34 -15.36
CA ASP A 44 31.44 -9.34 -14.34
C ASP A 44 31.03 -10.74 -14.85
N GLU A 45 31.57 -11.14 -16.01
CA GLU A 45 31.51 -12.51 -16.53
C GLU A 45 32.71 -13.33 -16.04
N THR A 46 32.66 -13.80 -14.79
CA THR A 46 33.55 -14.88 -14.33
C THR A 46 32.99 -16.22 -14.82
N GLY A 47 33.55 -16.71 -15.90
CA GLY A 47 33.22 -18.02 -16.47
C GLY A 47 33.48 -19.18 -15.50
N TRP A 48 32.69 -20.24 -15.66
CA TRP A 48 33.12 -21.64 -15.73
C TRP A 48 31.93 -22.50 -16.21
N SER A 49 32.06 -22.99 -17.45
CA SER A 49 31.55 -24.24 -18.03
C SER A 49 30.15 -24.72 -17.66
N ASN A 50 29.23 -24.71 -18.64
CA ASN A 50 28.28 -25.82 -18.82
C ASN A 50 28.40 -26.34 -20.25
N ILE A 51 29.05 -27.49 -20.36
CA ILE A 51 29.13 -28.30 -21.58
C ILE A 51 27.77 -28.99 -21.74
N GLN A 52 27.11 -28.74 -22.88
CA GLN A 52 26.01 -29.54 -23.38
C GLN A 52 26.57 -30.87 -23.88
N GLN A 53 26.15 -31.98 -23.28
CA GLN A 53 26.22 -33.31 -23.89
C GLN A 53 24.81 -33.92 -23.89
N ASN A 54 24.29 -34.13 -25.09
CA ASN A 54 23.32 -35.18 -25.37
C ASN A 54 24.15 -36.37 -25.89
N ASP A 55 23.98 -37.56 -25.33
CA ASP A 55 23.88 -38.81 -26.09
C ASP A 55 23.40 -39.96 -25.18
N ASP A 56 22.80 -40.92 -25.86
CA ASP A 56 21.98 -42.03 -25.39
C ASP A 56 22.81 -43.27 -24.97
N GLU A 57 22.12 -44.22 -24.31
CA GLU A 57 22.43 -45.65 -24.14
C GLU A 57 23.50 -46.12 -23.10
N ASN A 58 23.00 -46.92 -22.15
CA ASN A 58 23.61 -48.02 -21.37
C ASN A 58 25.13 -48.05 -21.18
N ASP A 59 25.58 -47.89 -19.93
CA ASP A 59 26.45 -48.87 -19.26
C ASP A 59 26.50 -48.61 -17.75
N ASP A 60 26.32 -49.70 -16.99
CA ASP A 60 26.56 -49.80 -15.55
C ASP A 60 28.07 -49.63 -15.23
N ASP A 61 28.39 -49.24 -13.99
CA ASP A 61 29.72 -49.13 -13.36
C ASP A 61 30.50 -47.79 -13.46
N LEU A 62 30.03 -46.75 -12.73
CA LEU A 62 30.87 -45.62 -12.32
C LEU A 62 30.74 -45.35 -10.80
N PRO A 63 31.87 -45.22 -10.05
CA PRO A 63 31.87 -45.17 -8.60
C PRO A 63 31.34 -43.84 -8.03
N VAL A 64 30.45 -43.96 -7.04
CA VAL A 64 29.88 -42.87 -6.22
C VAL A 64 30.99 -42.14 -5.45
N GLN A 65 31.25 -40.88 -5.79
CA GLN A 65 32.08 -39.98 -4.98
C GLN A 65 31.17 -39.08 -4.13
N VAL A 66 31.20 -39.32 -2.82
CA VAL A 66 30.55 -38.51 -1.79
C VAL A 66 31.40 -37.25 -1.55
N ALA A 67 31.03 -36.14 -2.20
CA ALA A 67 31.55 -34.82 -1.86
C ALA A 67 30.64 -34.17 -0.82
N GLY A 68 31.03 -34.28 0.45
CA GLY A 68 30.43 -33.54 1.54
C GLY A 68 30.69 -32.04 1.40
N THR A 69 29.67 -31.29 0.98
CA THR A 69 29.59 -29.85 1.25
C THR A 69 28.15 -29.52 1.65
N SER A 70 27.99 -29.09 2.90
CA SER A 70 26.71 -28.70 3.49
C SER A 70 26.12 -27.50 2.74
N ALA A 71 24.92 -27.69 2.18
CA ALA A 71 24.16 -26.67 1.48
C ALA A 71 23.48 -25.65 2.42
N GLU A 72 24.18 -25.21 3.47
CA GLU A 72 23.64 -24.28 4.48
C GLU A 72 24.07 -22.82 4.27
N PHE A 73 24.95 -22.53 3.32
CA PHE A 73 25.38 -21.16 3.01
C PHE A 73 24.87 -20.67 1.65
N ARG A 74 23.59 -20.84 1.36
CA ARG A 74 22.91 -20.00 0.37
C ARG A 74 22.55 -18.67 1.03
N ARG A 75 23.41 -17.66 0.82
CA ARG A 75 23.19 -16.25 1.19
C ARG A 75 21.77 -15.81 0.80
N ALA A 76 20.92 -15.60 1.80
CA ALA A 76 19.59 -15.04 1.59
C ALA A 76 19.72 -13.60 1.06
N LYS A 77 19.14 -13.31 -0.12
CA LYS A 77 19.10 -11.97 -0.73
C LYS A 77 18.17 -10.98 -0.01
N LYS A 78 17.77 -11.25 1.24
CA LYS A 78 16.87 -10.43 2.05
C LYS A 78 17.26 -10.58 3.52
N SER A 79 17.65 -9.47 4.16
CA SER A 79 17.93 -9.44 5.59
C SER A 79 16.63 -9.69 6.37
N ASN A 80 16.67 -10.64 7.31
CA ASN A 80 15.54 -11.00 8.17
C ASN A 80 15.54 -10.19 9.47
N TRP A 81 16.07 -8.96 9.43
CA TRP A 81 16.07 -8.07 10.59
C TRP A 81 14.70 -7.42 10.71
N LYS A 82 14.06 -7.61 11.86
CA LYS A 82 12.76 -7.02 12.18
C LYS A 82 13.01 -5.69 12.86
N THR A 83 12.82 -4.59 12.15
CA THR A 83 12.85 -3.23 12.73
C THR A 83 11.66 -3.08 13.67
N ILE A 84 11.94 -2.82 14.94
CA ILE A 84 10.96 -2.73 16.04
C ILE A 84 10.16 -1.42 16.03
N THR A 85 10.11 -0.71 14.90
CA THR A 85 9.51 0.64 14.82
C THR A 85 8.25 0.71 13.97
N ASP A 86 7.83 -0.37 13.31
CA ASP A 86 6.65 -0.34 12.44
C ASP A 86 5.58 -1.29 12.97
N ASN A 87 4.99 -0.88 14.09
CA ASN A 87 3.71 -1.38 14.56
C ASN A 87 2.68 -0.26 14.34
N SER A 88 2.35 -0.01 13.07
CA SER A 88 1.30 0.93 12.67
C SER A 88 -0.09 0.30 12.85
N SER A 89 -0.53 0.21 14.11
CA SER A 89 -1.96 0.30 14.41
C SER A 89 -2.42 1.72 14.07
N LYS A 90 -3.45 1.84 13.22
CA LYS A 90 -4.19 3.10 13.05
C LYS A 90 -4.65 3.61 14.43
N PRO A 91 -4.42 4.88 14.79
CA PRO A 91 -4.82 5.42 16.09
C PRO A 91 -6.35 5.56 16.15
N LYS A 92 -6.96 5.19 17.29
CA LYS A 92 -8.34 5.60 17.63
C LYS A 92 -8.35 7.11 17.93
N GLU A 93 -9.49 7.78 17.86
CA GLU A 93 -9.58 9.23 18.15
C GLU A 93 -9.18 9.58 19.61
N ASP A 94 -9.34 8.65 20.56
CA ASP A 94 -8.82 8.81 21.93
C ASP A 94 -7.29 8.61 22.00
N ASP A 95 -6.73 7.76 21.13
CA ASP A 95 -5.29 7.66 20.91
C ASP A 95 -4.77 8.85 20.10
N ALA A 96 -5.60 9.59 19.38
CA ALA A 96 -5.19 10.82 18.71
C ALA A 96 -5.09 11.97 19.72
N ALA A 97 -5.96 12.02 20.72
CA ALA A 97 -5.83 12.96 21.84
C ALA A 97 -4.69 12.56 22.78
N ALA A 98 -4.53 11.26 23.08
CA ALA A 98 -3.41 10.76 23.88
C ALA A 98 -2.08 10.81 23.12
N ALA A 99 -2.05 10.57 21.80
CA ALA A 99 -0.87 10.80 20.96
C ALA A 99 -0.60 12.29 20.80
N ALA A 100 -1.61 13.16 20.67
CA ALA A 100 -1.40 14.61 20.70
C ALA A 100 -0.87 15.09 22.06
N ALA A 101 -1.33 14.50 23.17
CA ALA A 101 -0.80 14.77 24.50
C ALA A 101 0.62 14.21 24.69
N ALA A 102 0.91 13.01 24.18
CA ALA A 102 2.24 12.42 24.18
C ALA A 102 3.20 13.21 23.28
N ASP A 103 2.77 13.61 22.09
CA ASP A 103 3.51 14.46 21.16
C ASP A 103 3.71 15.86 21.75
N ALA A 104 2.76 16.39 22.52
CA ALA A 104 2.93 17.64 23.27
C ALA A 104 3.94 17.49 24.41
N ILE A 105 3.95 16.35 25.12
CA ILE A 105 4.95 16.05 26.15
C ILE A 105 6.32 15.87 25.50
N ILE A 106 6.44 15.13 24.40
CA ILE A 106 7.68 14.94 23.64
C ILE A 106 8.16 16.27 23.06
N ALA A 107 7.28 17.13 22.55
CA ALA A 107 7.62 18.46 22.08
C ALA A 107 8.05 19.38 23.21
N SER A 108 7.41 19.29 24.40
CA SER A 108 7.83 20.05 25.58
C SER A 108 9.18 19.59 26.12
N ALA A 109 9.42 18.28 26.16
CA ALA A 109 10.69 17.68 26.57
C ALA A 109 11.80 17.94 25.54
N ALA A 110 11.48 17.95 24.24
CA ALA A 110 12.40 18.35 23.19
C ALA A 110 12.71 19.84 23.27
N ALA A 111 11.73 20.70 23.56
CA ALA A 111 11.95 22.13 23.76
C ALA A 111 12.78 22.40 25.03
N GLU A 112 12.57 21.65 26.10
CA GLU A 112 13.35 21.72 27.34
C GLU A 112 14.78 21.20 27.12
N ALA A 113 14.95 20.10 26.37
CA ALA A 113 16.26 19.57 25.98
C ALA A 113 17.00 20.49 25.00
N GLU A 114 16.30 21.14 24.07
CA GLU A 114 16.88 22.17 23.20
C GLU A 114 17.21 23.44 23.98
N ALA A 115 16.40 23.83 24.97
CA ALA A 115 16.71 24.95 25.86
C ALA A 115 17.92 24.65 26.74
N ALA A 116 18.02 23.42 27.28
CA ALA A 116 19.18 22.95 28.04
C ALA A 116 20.44 22.89 27.16
N ARG A 117 20.33 22.37 25.93
CA ARG A 117 21.44 22.39 24.96
C ARG A 117 21.85 23.80 24.56
N LYS A 118 20.90 24.72 24.36
CA LYS A 118 21.19 26.14 24.10
C LYS A 118 21.85 26.80 25.31
N ALA A 119 21.47 26.43 26.52
CA ALA A 119 22.11 26.92 27.74
C ALA A 119 23.56 26.39 27.85
N GLU A 120 23.79 25.09 27.63
CA GLU A 120 25.13 24.51 27.60
C GLU A 120 25.99 25.05 26.43
N GLU A 121 25.38 25.33 25.28
CA GLU A 121 26.05 25.96 24.12
C GLU A 121 26.36 27.44 24.37
N ALA A 122 25.54 28.14 25.17
CA ALA A 122 25.81 29.48 25.62
C ALA A 122 26.95 29.52 26.65
N GLU A 123 27.02 28.53 27.55
CA GLU A 123 28.09 28.40 28.55
C GLU A 123 29.42 27.90 27.95
N ASN A 124 29.37 26.99 26.98
CA ASN A 124 30.56 26.47 26.27
C ASN A 124 30.92 27.27 25.00
N ARG A 125 30.35 28.47 24.83
CA ARG A 125 30.63 29.31 23.67
C ARG A 125 32.06 29.86 23.77
N PRO A 126 32.95 29.60 22.81
CA PRO A 126 34.32 30.12 22.87
C PRO A 126 34.28 31.66 22.83
N VAL A 127 34.83 32.30 23.86
CA VAL A 127 35.01 33.74 23.94
C VAL A 127 36.06 34.14 22.91
N ILE A 128 35.64 34.77 21.81
CA ILE A 128 36.54 35.39 20.84
C ILE A 128 36.80 36.82 21.31
N VAL A 129 37.98 37.07 21.86
CA VAL A 129 38.44 38.41 22.23
C VAL A 129 38.77 39.18 20.95
N GLY A 130 37.85 40.03 20.50
CA GLY A 130 38.12 41.06 19.49
C GLY A 130 38.76 42.29 20.14
N GLU A 131 39.80 42.86 19.53
CA GLU A 131 40.39 44.14 19.96
C GLU A 131 39.31 45.23 20.01
N GLY A 132 38.97 45.71 21.21
CA GLY A 132 38.02 46.82 21.38
C GLY A 132 36.93 46.64 22.42
N GLY A 133 37.12 45.83 23.47
CA GLY A 133 36.61 46.08 24.83
C GLY A 133 35.17 46.57 25.07
N VAL A 134 34.18 46.18 24.25
CA VAL A 134 32.75 46.44 24.54
C VAL A 134 31.96 45.15 24.41
N GLU A 135 31.40 44.70 25.53
CA GLU A 135 30.62 43.46 25.66
C GLU A 135 29.19 43.66 25.15
N LEU A 136 28.87 43.15 23.96
CA LEU A 136 27.49 42.99 23.47
C LEU A 136 27.23 41.52 23.09
N PRO A 137 26.03 40.96 23.39
CA PRO A 137 25.65 39.64 22.88
C PRO A 137 25.60 39.70 21.35
N PRO A 138 26.22 38.75 20.62
CA PRO A 138 26.19 38.80 19.16
C PRO A 138 24.76 38.57 18.69
N SER A 139 24.18 39.57 18.02
CA SER A 139 22.91 39.41 17.31
C SER A 139 23.07 38.27 16.29
N ALA A 140 21.99 37.55 16.00
CA ALA A 140 22.00 36.47 15.01
C ALA A 140 22.45 36.92 13.60
N ASP A 141 22.59 38.23 13.41
CA ASP A 141 22.98 38.92 12.17
C ASP A 141 24.50 39.12 12.00
N ASP A 142 25.33 38.86 13.03
CA ASP A 142 26.79 39.10 12.97
C ASP A 142 27.62 37.89 12.49
N VAL A 143 26.97 36.79 12.09
CA VAL A 143 27.71 35.65 11.51
C VAL A 143 27.91 35.92 10.02
N PRO A 144 29.15 35.90 9.49
CA PRO A 144 29.40 36.19 8.08
C PRO A 144 28.58 35.24 7.19
N LEU A 145 27.78 35.81 6.30
CA LEU A 145 27.09 35.07 5.25
C LEU A 145 28.07 34.80 4.11
N MET A 146 27.93 33.62 3.50
CA MET A 146 28.60 33.30 2.25
C MET A 146 27.88 33.98 1.07
N SER A 147 28.52 33.98 -0.10
CA SER A 147 28.00 34.60 -1.32
C SER A 147 26.64 34.04 -1.79
N ASN A 148 26.28 32.84 -1.34
CA ASN A 148 25.00 32.18 -1.59
C ASN A 148 23.93 32.51 -0.51
N GLY A 149 24.20 33.44 0.40
CA GLY A 149 23.31 33.81 1.51
C GLY A 149 23.21 32.75 2.62
N THR A 150 23.98 31.66 2.52
CA THR A 150 24.07 30.65 3.59
C THR A 150 25.04 31.12 4.67
N ARG A 151 24.85 30.64 5.91
CA ARG A 151 25.65 31.07 7.07
C ARG A 151 27.00 30.34 7.05
N ALA A 152 28.12 31.05 7.18
CA ALA A 152 29.46 30.45 7.07
C ALA A 152 29.79 29.53 8.26
N GLY A 153 30.47 28.40 8.01
CA GLY A 153 30.94 27.45 9.04
C GLY A 153 30.45 26.01 8.86
N LEU A 154 30.80 25.13 9.81
CA LEU A 154 30.39 23.72 9.83
C LEU A 154 28.89 23.62 10.20
N GLN A 155 28.04 23.45 9.19
CA GLN A 155 26.58 23.42 9.37
C GLN A 155 26.04 21.99 9.36
N SER A 156 25.06 21.70 10.23
CA SER A 156 24.32 20.43 10.18
C SER A 156 23.35 20.39 9.00
N ALA A 157 23.06 19.20 8.46
CA ALA A 157 22.11 19.05 7.34
C ALA A 157 20.71 19.60 7.70
N ALA A 158 20.29 19.46 8.95
CA ALA A 158 19.04 20.03 9.46
C ALA A 158 19.06 21.57 9.39
N ALA A 159 20.15 22.21 9.84
CA ALA A 159 20.30 23.67 9.79
C ALA A 159 20.25 24.21 8.35
N LEU A 160 20.87 23.51 7.39
CA LEU A 160 20.82 23.88 5.97
C LEU A 160 19.40 23.77 5.39
N THR A 161 18.65 22.70 5.70
CA THR A 161 17.26 22.56 5.21
C THR A 161 16.31 23.59 5.80
N ALA A 162 16.51 23.97 7.07
CA ALA A 162 15.74 25.03 7.72
C ALA A 162 16.06 26.40 7.11
N GLN A 163 17.33 26.70 6.87
CA GLN A 163 17.76 27.94 6.22
C GLN A 163 17.19 28.07 4.80
N MET A 164 17.20 26.99 4.01
CA MET A 164 16.64 26.98 2.65
C MET A 164 15.11 27.12 2.63
N ARG A 165 14.39 26.61 3.64
CA ARG A 165 12.94 26.83 3.78
C ARG A 165 12.63 28.28 4.16
N ALA A 166 13.36 28.81 5.15
CA ALA A 166 13.21 30.20 5.59
C ALA A 166 13.49 31.20 4.45
N GLN A 167 14.56 30.98 3.67
CA GLN A 167 14.84 31.81 2.48
C GLN A 167 13.73 31.71 1.43
N ARG A 168 13.22 30.51 1.13
CA ARG A 168 12.11 30.32 0.17
C ARG A 168 10.82 30.98 0.65
N GLU A 169 10.55 30.96 1.94
CA GLU A 169 9.39 31.62 2.53
C GLU A 169 9.52 33.15 2.45
N ALA A 170 10.69 33.69 2.81
CA ALA A 170 11.00 35.11 2.68
C ALA A 170 10.92 35.58 1.21
N GLU A 171 11.53 34.85 0.28
CA GLU A 171 11.46 35.14 -1.17
C GLU A 171 10.00 35.08 -1.67
N ARG A 172 9.22 34.10 -1.21
CA ARG A 172 7.80 33.99 -1.57
C ARG A 172 6.97 35.15 -1.00
N GLU A 173 7.26 35.58 0.22
CA GLU A 173 6.61 36.74 0.83
C GLU A 173 6.98 38.03 0.11
N GLU A 174 8.25 38.25 -0.22
CA GLU A 174 8.73 39.39 -1.02
C GLU A 174 8.11 39.40 -2.41
N LEU A 175 8.10 38.26 -3.11
CA LEU A 175 7.39 38.12 -4.38
C LEU A 175 5.89 38.38 -4.25
N SER A 176 5.27 37.99 -3.13
CA SER A 176 3.86 38.27 -2.87
C SER A 176 3.61 39.77 -2.63
N ARG A 177 4.53 40.46 -1.94
CA ARG A 177 4.48 41.90 -1.69
C ARG A 177 4.71 42.68 -2.97
N LEU A 178 5.73 42.32 -3.74
CA LEU A 178 6.04 42.90 -5.05
C LEU A 178 4.86 42.70 -6.01
N LYS A 179 4.24 41.52 -6.01
CA LYS A 179 3.03 41.25 -6.80
C LYS A 179 1.84 42.11 -6.37
N LYS A 180 1.64 42.31 -5.06
CA LYS A 180 0.59 43.21 -4.53
C LYS A 180 0.84 44.68 -4.87
N GLN A 181 2.10 45.12 -4.88
CA GLN A 181 2.47 46.47 -5.32
C GLN A 181 2.24 46.64 -6.82
N ARG A 182 2.70 45.69 -7.65
CA ARG A 182 2.49 45.72 -9.10
C ARG A 182 1.02 45.68 -9.52
N GLN A 183 0.17 44.98 -8.75
CA GLN A 183 -1.29 45.02 -8.87
C GLN A 183 -1.88 46.40 -8.56
N LYS A 184 -1.35 47.12 -7.56
CA LYS A 184 -1.80 48.48 -7.21
C LYS A 184 -1.36 49.53 -8.23
N ASP A 185 -0.17 49.37 -8.79
CA ASP A 185 0.40 50.33 -9.74
C ASP A 185 -0.16 50.16 -11.16
N GLY A 186 -0.97 49.13 -11.42
CA GLY A 186 -1.65 48.90 -12.70
C GLY A 186 -0.73 48.55 -13.86
N THR A 187 0.57 48.37 -13.61
CA THR A 187 1.60 48.03 -14.61
C THR A 187 1.71 46.52 -14.82
N GLU A 188 0.57 45.81 -14.90
CA GLU A 188 0.57 44.42 -15.31
C GLU A 188 0.35 44.35 -16.82
N GLU A 189 1.43 44.18 -17.57
CA GLU A 189 1.34 43.76 -18.97
C GLU A 189 0.73 42.34 -18.99
N GLU A 190 -0.49 42.20 -19.50
CA GLU A 190 -1.16 40.90 -19.61
C GLU A 190 -0.32 39.97 -20.50
N ILE A 191 0.31 38.97 -19.91
CA ILE A 191 1.04 37.93 -20.65
C ILE A 191 0.01 37.04 -21.34
N ILE A 192 -0.36 37.41 -22.56
CA ILE A 192 -1.27 36.63 -23.41
C ILE A 192 -0.52 35.42 -23.93
N LEU A 193 -0.68 34.29 -23.24
CA LEU A 193 -0.22 32.99 -23.74
C LEU A 193 -1.10 32.59 -24.93
N ARG A 194 -0.47 32.26 -26.06
CA ARG A 194 -1.13 31.77 -27.26
C ARG A 194 -0.71 30.34 -27.54
N ASP A 195 -1.64 29.52 -28.02
CA ASP A 195 -1.33 28.18 -28.52
C ASP A 195 -0.56 28.25 -29.86
N ALA A 196 0.02 27.14 -30.32
CA ALA A 196 0.70 27.06 -31.62
C ALA A 196 -0.19 27.44 -32.82
N THR A 197 -1.51 27.49 -32.61
CA THR A 197 -2.54 27.92 -33.57
C THR A 197 -2.95 29.40 -33.40
N GLY A 198 -2.30 30.15 -32.51
CA GLY A 198 -2.52 31.58 -32.28
C GLY A 198 -3.72 31.95 -31.39
N ARG A 199 -4.49 30.96 -30.89
CA ARG A 199 -5.61 31.21 -29.96
C ARG A 199 -5.10 31.60 -28.57
N ARG A 200 -5.73 32.59 -27.94
CA ARG A 200 -5.45 32.99 -26.55
C ARG A 200 -5.81 31.84 -25.62
N VAL A 201 -4.89 31.49 -24.73
CA VAL A 201 -5.00 30.39 -23.79
C VAL A 201 -4.82 30.96 -22.40
N ASP A 202 -5.90 30.94 -21.63
CA ASP A 202 -5.83 31.31 -20.23
C ASP A 202 -5.12 30.20 -19.45
N ALA A 203 -3.91 30.46 -18.95
CA ALA A 203 -3.11 29.50 -18.19
C ALA A 203 -3.85 28.93 -16.97
N ALA A 204 -4.69 29.76 -16.34
CA ALA A 204 -5.55 29.34 -15.23
C ALA A 204 -6.60 28.33 -15.67
N PHE A 205 -7.18 28.50 -16.86
CA PHE A 205 -8.19 27.60 -17.40
C PHE A 205 -7.59 26.25 -17.81
N LYS A 206 -6.47 26.24 -18.56
CA LYS A 206 -5.77 24.98 -18.88
C LYS A 206 -5.29 24.23 -17.63
N ARG A 207 -4.83 24.94 -16.59
CA ARG A 207 -4.45 24.30 -15.31
C ARG A 207 -5.66 23.74 -14.56
N ALA A 208 -6.81 24.40 -14.64
CA ALA A 208 -8.06 23.89 -14.08
C ALA A 208 -8.58 22.67 -14.86
N GLU A 209 -8.47 22.67 -16.19
CA GLU A 209 -8.81 21.52 -17.04
C GLU A 209 -7.89 20.33 -16.77
N LEU A 210 -6.57 20.55 -16.66
CA LEU A 210 -5.62 19.50 -16.29
C LEU A 210 -5.92 18.91 -14.91
N ARG A 211 -6.27 19.74 -13.91
CA ARG A 211 -6.69 19.26 -12.59
C ARG A 211 -8.00 18.46 -12.66
N LYS A 212 -8.99 18.91 -13.44
CA LYS A 212 -10.23 18.17 -13.64
C LYS A 212 -10.00 16.83 -14.35
N ALA A 213 -9.15 16.82 -15.38
CA ALA A 213 -8.78 15.61 -16.12
C ALA A 213 -8.02 14.62 -15.22
N GLN A 214 -7.11 15.10 -14.36
CA GLN A 214 -6.43 14.28 -13.35
C GLN A 214 -7.42 13.67 -12.36
N LEU A 215 -8.34 14.47 -11.80
CA LEU A 215 -9.37 13.97 -10.89
C LEU A 215 -10.31 12.96 -11.57
N GLU A 216 -10.68 13.18 -12.84
CA GLU A 216 -11.50 12.23 -13.59
C GLU A 216 -10.75 10.92 -13.90
N ALA A 217 -9.46 11.01 -14.24
CA ALA A 217 -8.60 9.83 -14.42
C ALA A 217 -8.49 9.04 -13.12
N GLU A 218 -8.24 9.70 -11.98
CA GLU A 218 -8.21 9.06 -10.67
C GLU A 218 -9.55 8.42 -10.29
N ARG A 219 -10.68 9.05 -10.63
CA ARG A 219 -12.01 8.48 -10.40
C ARG A 219 -12.22 7.22 -11.23
N LYS A 220 -11.86 7.25 -12.52
CA LYS A 220 -11.94 6.08 -13.40
C LYS A 220 -11.02 4.97 -12.93
N GLU A 221 -9.82 5.28 -12.45
CA GLU A 221 -8.91 4.28 -11.87
C GLU A 221 -9.48 3.66 -10.59
N LYS A 222 -10.06 4.47 -9.69
CA LYS A 222 -10.73 3.97 -8.48
C LYS A 222 -11.94 3.10 -8.82
N GLU A 223 -12.71 3.46 -9.85
CA GLU A 223 -13.83 2.65 -10.35
C GLU A 223 -13.35 1.33 -10.93
N ARG A 224 -12.28 1.33 -11.74
CA ARG A 224 -11.64 0.11 -12.25
C ARG A 224 -11.14 -0.79 -11.13
N GLN A 225 -10.48 -0.21 -10.11
CA GLN A 225 -10.03 -0.95 -8.93
C GLN A 225 -11.20 -1.51 -8.12
N ARG A 226 -12.31 -0.76 -8.01
CA ARG A 226 -13.52 -1.22 -7.31
C ARG A 226 -14.21 -2.37 -8.07
N LEU A 227 -14.28 -2.30 -9.39
CA LEU A 227 -14.85 -3.35 -10.24
C LEU A 227 -14.02 -4.65 -10.16
N LEU A 228 -12.71 -4.55 -9.96
CA LEU A 228 -11.84 -5.72 -9.78
C LEU A 228 -12.03 -6.41 -8.41
N LYS A 229 -12.56 -5.69 -7.40
CA LYS A 229 -12.76 -6.23 -6.05
C LYS A 229 -14.06 -7.04 -5.96
N GLY A 230 -14.04 -8.10 -5.14
CA GLY A 230 -15.22 -8.91 -4.88
C GLY A 230 -16.25 -8.19 -4.01
N GLU A 231 -17.53 -8.45 -4.24
CA GLU A 231 -18.64 -7.87 -3.45
C GLU A 231 -18.50 -8.15 -1.95
N VAL A 232 -18.11 -9.37 -1.58
CA VAL A 232 -17.89 -9.78 -0.18
C VAL A 232 -16.77 -8.96 0.46
N GLN A 233 -15.66 -8.75 -0.25
CA GLN A 233 -14.53 -7.94 0.25
C GLN A 233 -14.94 -6.48 0.47
N ILE A 234 -15.78 -5.93 -0.43
CA ILE A 234 -16.31 -4.57 -0.28
C ILE A 234 -17.25 -4.49 0.93
N ALA A 235 -18.12 -5.48 1.10
CA ALA A 235 -19.03 -5.56 2.24
C ALA A 235 -18.27 -5.72 3.56
N GLU A 236 -17.24 -6.57 3.61
CA GLU A 236 -16.36 -6.75 4.76
C GLU A 236 -15.60 -5.47 5.09
N ALA A 237 -15.04 -4.77 4.10
CA ALA A 237 -14.37 -3.49 4.31
C ALA A 237 -15.33 -2.42 4.86
N ARG A 238 -16.58 -2.41 4.39
CA ARG A 238 -17.61 -1.52 4.93
C ARG A 238 -17.97 -1.90 6.38
N ALA A 239 -18.20 -3.18 6.65
CA ALA A 239 -18.51 -3.67 7.99
C ALA A 239 -17.35 -3.43 8.96
N ALA A 240 -16.11 -3.59 8.53
CA ALA A 240 -14.92 -3.26 9.33
C ALA A 240 -14.90 -1.77 9.70
N LYS A 241 -15.24 -0.88 8.77
CA LYS A 241 -15.33 0.56 9.05
C LYS A 241 -16.44 0.91 10.04
N GLU A 242 -17.61 0.28 9.92
CA GLU A 242 -18.67 0.47 10.92
C GLU A 242 -18.26 -0.10 12.29
N ARG A 243 -17.61 -1.27 12.34
CA ARG A 243 -17.05 -1.81 13.58
C ARG A 243 -15.98 -0.90 14.19
N GLU A 244 -15.14 -0.25 13.40
CA GLU A 244 -14.17 0.73 13.90
C GLU A 244 -14.89 1.92 14.57
N ARG A 245 -15.99 2.40 13.99
CA ARG A 245 -16.81 3.48 14.56
C ARG A 245 -17.53 3.03 15.84
N GLU A 246 -18.12 1.84 15.82
CA GLU A 246 -18.75 1.24 17.00
C GLU A 246 -17.72 0.98 18.10
N ALA A 247 -16.52 0.51 17.76
CA ALA A 247 -15.43 0.26 18.70
C ALA A 247 -14.79 1.54 19.26
N ALA A 248 -14.99 2.70 18.62
CA ALA A 248 -14.67 4.00 19.19
C ALA A 248 -15.67 4.41 20.28
N LEU A 249 -16.92 3.92 20.21
CA LEU A 249 -17.97 4.20 21.19
C LEU A 249 -18.10 3.10 22.26
N MET A 250 -17.56 1.90 22.00
CA MET A 250 -17.67 0.73 22.88
C MET A 250 -16.75 0.85 24.11
N PRO A 251 -17.21 0.46 25.32
CA PRO A 251 -16.35 0.40 26.50
C PRO A 251 -15.23 -0.64 26.35
N LEU A 252 -14.09 -0.40 27.01
CA LEU A 252 -12.91 -1.28 26.93
C LEU A 252 -13.21 -2.73 27.38
N ALA A 253 -14.01 -2.89 28.42
CA ALA A 253 -14.39 -4.20 28.96
C ALA A 253 -15.91 -4.37 28.89
N ARG A 254 -16.36 -5.54 28.41
CA ARG A 254 -17.77 -5.94 28.46
C ARG A 254 -18.07 -6.57 29.82
N GLY A 255 -19.08 -6.04 30.50
CA GLY A 255 -19.56 -6.57 31.78
C GLY A 255 -20.67 -7.60 31.61
N LYS A 256 -21.05 -8.26 32.71
CA LYS A 256 -22.21 -9.17 32.75
C LYS A 256 -23.54 -8.46 32.42
N ASP A 257 -23.62 -7.16 32.66
CA ASP A 257 -24.83 -6.34 32.46
C ASP A 257 -24.89 -5.70 31.06
N ASP A 258 -23.94 -6.04 30.16
CA ASP A 258 -23.91 -5.55 28.78
C ASP A 258 -25.16 -6.00 28.02
N LYS A 259 -25.96 -5.04 27.54
CA LYS A 259 -27.27 -5.28 26.95
C LYS A 259 -27.16 -6.01 25.62
N GLU A 260 -26.23 -5.60 24.76
CA GLU A 260 -26.07 -6.16 23.42
C GLU A 260 -25.66 -7.63 23.49
N LEU A 261 -24.67 -7.94 24.35
CA LEU A 261 -24.21 -9.31 24.58
C LEU A 261 -25.32 -10.18 25.18
N ASN A 262 -26.05 -9.67 26.17
CA ASN A 262 -27.14 -10.42 26.80
C ASN A 262 -28.28 -10.69 25.82
N GLU A 263 -28.59 -9.76 24.92
CA GLU A 263 -29.55 -9.97 23.85
C GLU A 263 -29.07 -11.04 22.86
N GLU A 264 -27.80 -11.00 22.44
CA GLU A 264 -27.22 -12.04 21.57
C GLU A 264 -27.26 -13.43 22.22
N LEU A 265 -26.89 -13.54 23.50
CA LEU A 265 -26.93 -14.79 24.23
C LEU A 265 -28.35 -15.33 24.42
N LYS A 266 -29.36 -14.47 24.62
CA LYS A 266 -30.77 -14.89 24.69
C LYS A 266 -31.29 -15.42 23.35
N GLN A 267 -30.70 -14.97 22.26
CA GLN A 267 -31.07 -15.35 20.90
C GLN A 267 -30.42 -16.65 20.43
N GLU A 268 -29.34 -17.08 21.09
CA GLU A 268 -28.69 -18.35 20.81
C GLU A 268 -29.58 -19.51 21.25
N GLY A 269 -30.20 -20.18 20.28
CA GLY A 269 -30.91 -21.44 20.48
C GLY A 269 -29.99 -22.54 20.99
N ARG A 270 -30.34 -23.14 22.14
CA ARG A 270 -29.64 -24.30 22.71
C ARG A 270 -30.23 -25.60 22.16
N TRP A 271 -29.35 -26.55 21.85
CA TRP A 271 -29.72 -27.84 21.26
C TRP A 271 -30.62 -28.70 22.18
N HIS A 272 -30.48 -28.59 23.51
CA HIS A 272 -31.27 -29.34 24.49
C HIS A 272 -32.36 -28.51 25.19
N ASP A 273 -32.82 -27.41 24.58
CA ASP A 273 -33.87 -26.58 25.18
C ASP A 273 -35.27 -27.17 24.89
N PRO A 274 -36.01 -27.66 25.90
CA PRO A 274 -37.37 -28.17 25.70
C PRO A 274 -38.34 -27.08 25.25
N ALA A 275 -38.07 -25.81 25.57
CA ALA A 275 -38.89 -24.68 25.11
C ALA A 275 -38.72 -24.42 23.60
N ALA A 276 -37.65 -24.93 22.98
CA ALA A 276 -37.42 -24.77 21.55
C ALA A 276 -38.58 -25.33 20.71
N GLU A 277 -39.27 -26.38 21.16
CA GLU A 277 -40.44 -26.93 20.45
C GLU A 277 -41.66 -26.01 20.43
N PHE A 278 -41.70 -24.99 21.30
CA PHE A 278 -42.79 -24.01 21.36
C PHE A 278 -42.48 -22.72 20.61
N LEU A 279 -41.20 -22.42 20.37
CA LEU A 279 -40.75 -21.25 19.63
C LEU A 279 -41.22 -21.27 18.17
N SER A 280 -41.29 -20.14 17.49
CA SER A 280 -41.58 -20.14 16.05
C SER A 280 -40.42 -20.79 15.26
N PRO A 281 -40.65 -21.33 14.04
CA PRO A 281 -39.56 -21.83 13.20
C PRO A 281 -38.48 -20.77 12.89
N GLU A 282 -38.81 -19.48 12.98
CA GLU A 282 -37.84 -18.37 12.94
C GLU A 282 -36.96 -18.33 14.19
N ASP A 283 -37.57 -18.42 15.36
CA ASP A 283 -36.88 -18.30 16.65
C ASP A 283 -36.06 -19.56 16.98
N ARG A 284 -36.55 -20.75 16.57
CA ARG A 284 -35.82 -22.04 16.69
C ARG A 284 -34.51 -22.09 15.90
N GLY A 285 -34.36 -21.26 14.88
CA GLY A 285 -33.23 -21.29 13.94
C GLY A 285 -32.11 -20.30 14.24
N ARG A 286 -32.25 -19.46 15.28
CA ARG A 286 -31.35 -18.31 15.51
C ARG A 286 -30.00 -18.69 16.14
N GLY A 287 -29.91 -19.80 16.87
CA GLY A 287 -28.65 -20.32 17.44
C GLY A 287 -27.94 -21.43 16.67
N GLY A 288 -28.58 -22.04 15.67
CA GLY A 288 -28.02 -23.19 14.97
C GLY A 288 -28.08 -23.03 13.46
N ASN A 289 -27.06 -22.40 12.87
CA ASN A 289 -26.67 -22.37 11.45
C ASN A 289 -27.77 -22.40 10.35
N ARG A 290 -29.02 -22.03 10.68
CA ARG A 290 -30.20 -22.01 9.80
C ARG A 290 -30.75 -20.59 9.62
N LYS A 291 -29.89 -19.59 9.77
CA LYS A 291 -30.11 -18.17 9.42
C LYS A 291 -30.22 -17.94 7.90
N GLY A 292 -30.81 -18.89 7.16
CA GLY A 292 -30.90 -18.89 5.70
C GLY A 292 -32.29 -19.13 5.13
N LYS A 293 -33.30 -19.52 5.94
CA LYS A 293 -34.57 -20.00 5.37
C LYS A 293 -35.65 -18.92 5.14
N LYS A 294 -35.54 -17.71 5.72
CA LYS A 294 -36.63 -16.70 5.66
C LYS A 294 -36.25 -15.30 5.18
N GLU A 295 -35.11 -15.13 4.54
CA GLU A 295 -34.79 -13.92 3.76
C GLU A 295 -34.68 -14.26 2.26
N LYS A 296 -35.64 -15.05 1.77
CA LYS A 296 -35.69 -15.54 0.37
C LYS A 296 -36.09 -14.47 -0.65
N SER A 297 -36.40 -13.25 -0.24
CA SER A 297 -36.85 -12.20 -1.17
C SER A 297 -35.72 -11.32 -1.72
N LYS A 298 -34.48 -11.39 -1.19
CA LYS A 298 -33.37 -10.53 -1.64
C LYS A 298 -32.00 -11.19 -1.77
N ARG A 299 -31.82 -12.43 -1.28
CA ARG A 299 -30.54 -13.14 -1.34
C ARG A 299 -30.49 -14.06 -2.55
N ARG A 300 -29.34 -14.09 -3.23
CA ARG A 300 -29.08 -15.00 -4.37
C ARG A 300 -29.39 -16.44 -3.93
N PRO A 301 -30.09 -17.24 -4.77
CA PRO A 301 -30.41 -18.62 -4.40
C PRO A 301 -29.13 -19.40 -4.08
N THR A 302 -29.22 -20.30 -3.10
CA THR A 302 -28.14 -21.20 -2.69
C THR A 302 -28.47 -22.64 -3.07
N TYR A 303 -27.43 -23.46 -3.25
CA TYR A 303 -27.58 -24.89 -3.47
C TYR A 303 -28.28 -25.56 -2.26
N GLN A 304 -29.08 -26.60 -2.54
CA GLN A 304 -29.90 -27.30 -1.53
C GLN A 304 -29.43 -28.73 -1.23
N GLY A 305 -28.58 -29.32 -2.08
CA GLY A 305 -28.04 -30.68 -1.86
C GLY A 305 -26.87 -30.69 -0.89
N ALA A 306 -26.29 -31.86 -0.64
CA ALA A 306 -25.02 -31.97 0.09
C ALA A 306 -23.83 -31.61 -0.83
N TRP A 307 -22.81 -30.98 -0.27
CA TRP A 307 -21.59 -30.61 -1.00
C TRP A 307 -20.34 -30.96 -0.19
N PRO A 308 -19.21 -31.24 -0.85
CA PRO A 308 -17.95 -31.49 -0.14
C PRO A 308 -17.50 -30.24 0.62
N PRO A 309 -16.93 -30.39 1.83
CA PRO A 309 -16.41 -29.25 2.58
C PRO A 309 -15.23 -28.62 1.85
N ASN A 310 -15.09 -27.30 1.93
CA ASN A 310 -13.94 -26.56 1.40
C ASN A 310 -13.33 -25.71 2.51
N ARG A 311 -12.08 -25.27 2.33
CA ARG A 311 -11.34 -24.44 3.31
C ARG A 311 -12.14 -23.25 3.86
N TYR A 312 -12.99 -22.66 3.04
CA TYR A 312 -13.71 -21.41 3.36
C TYR A 312 -15.18 -21.64 3.76
N MET A 313 -15.63 -22.90 3.83
CA MET A 313 -17.03 -23.28 4.01
C MET A 313 -18.02 -22.51 3.12
N ILE A 314 -17.59 -22.15 1.89
CA ILE A 314 -18.42 -21.44 0.92
C ILE A 314 -19.34 -22.46 0.25
N PRO A 315 -20.68 -22.31 0.35
CA PRO A 315 -21.59 -23.21 -0.33
C PRO A 315 -21.50 -23.04 -1.85
N PRO A 316 -21.70 -24.11 -2.63
CA PRO A 316 -21.72 -24.00 -4.07
C PRO A 316 -22.89 -23.14 -4.54
N GLY A 317 -22.75 -22.59 -5.75
CA GLY A 317 -23.82 -21.84 -6.39
C GLY A 317 -25.05 -22.71 -6.62
N TYR A 318 -26.25 -22.09 -6.64
CA TYR A 318 -27.52 -22.82 -6.78
C TYR A 318 -27.66 -23.69 -8.03
N ARG A 319 -26.85 -23.44 -9.07
CA ARG A 319 -26.85 -24.18 -10.34
C ARG A 319 -25.84 -25.32 -10.38
N TRP A 320 -25.10 -25.54 -9.30
CA TRP A 320 -24.16 -26.65 -9.24
C TRP A 320 -24.94 -27.98 -9.33
N ASP A 321 -24.44 -28.92 -10.11
CA ASP A 321 -25.10 -30.19 -10.43
C ASP A 321 -24.84 -31.30 -9.40
N GLY A 322 -24.03 -31.02 -8.38
CA GLY A 322 -23.66 -31.99 -7.35
C GLY A 322 -22.45 -32.86 -7.72
N VAL A 323 -21.91 -32.73 -8.93
CA VAL A 323 -20.73 -33.52 -9.36
C VAL A 323 -19.46 -32.75 -9.03
N ASP A 324 -18.60 -33.36 -8.20
CA ASP A 324 -17.27 -32.84 -7.90
C ASP A 324 -16.34 -32.99 -9.12
N ARG A 325 -15.75 -31.87 -9.54
CA ARG A 325 -14.83 -31.78 -10.68
C ARG A 325 -13.46 -31.24 -10.26
N GLY A 326 -13.13 -31.32 -8.98
CA GLY A 326 -11.83 -30.88 -8.45
C GLY A 326 -10.72 -31.91 -8.69
N ASN A 327 -9.46 -31.44 -8.61
CA ASN A 327 -8.26 -32.28 -8.61
C ASN A 327 -8.01 -32.99 -7.25
N GLY A 328 -9.02 -33.14 -6.39
CA GLY A 328 -8.86 -33.75 -5.05
C GLY A 328 -8.05 -32.97 -3.99
N HIS A 329 -7.47 -31.81 -4.34
CA HIS A 329 -6.58 -31.04 -3.46
C HIS A 329 -7.18 -30.70 -2.08
N GLU A 330 -8.45 -30.25 -2.03
CA GLU A 330 -9.10 -29.89 -0.76
C GLU A 330 -9.20 -31.12 0.17
N ALA A 331 -9.55 -32.30 -0.37
CA ALA A 331 -9.62 -33.54 0.41
C ALA A 331 -8.24 -33.97 0.94
N GLU A 332 -7.19 -33.88 0.11
CA GLU A 332 -5.81 -34.17 0.54
C GLU A 332 -5.32 -33.18 1.61
N ARG A 333 -5.69 -31.91 1.49
CA ARG A 333 -5.37 -30.88 2.46
C ARG A 333 -6.01 -31.16 3.81
N PHE A 334 -7.29 -31.54 3.85
CA PHE A 334 -7.94 -31.94 5.11
C PHE A 334 -7.27 -33.17 5.74
N LYS A 335 -6.95 -34.18 4.94
CA LYS A 335 -6.17 -35.34 5.41
C LYS A 335 -4.82 -34.92 5.98
N ALA A 336 -4.11 -34.00 5.32
CA ALA A 336 -2.82 -33.49 5.80
C ALA A 336 -2.94 -32.68 7.09
N MET A 337 -3.99 -31.88 7.24
CA MET A 337 -4.30 -31.13 8.47
C MET A 337 -4.55 -32.09 9.64
N ASN A 338 -5.40 -33.09 9.43
CA ASN A 338 -5.69 -34.12 10.45
C ASN A 338 -4.41 -34.89 10.81
N ARG A 339 -3.58 -35.28 9.83
CA ARG A 339 -2.29 -35.93 10.11
C ARG A 339 -1.37 -35.06 10.97
N ARG A 340 -1.36 -33.74 10.73
CA ARG A 340 -0.56 -32.79 11.53
C ARG A 340 -1.09 -32.69 12.96
N GLU A 341 -2.40 -32.61 13.15
CA GLU A 341 -3.02 -32.56 14.48
C GLU A 341 -2.81 -33.87 15.25
N MET A 342 -2.99 -35.02 14.58
CA MET A 342 -2.70 -36.33 15.16
C MET A 342 -1.24 -36.43 15.61
N ARG A 343 -0.28 -35.98 14.79
CA ARG A 343 1.13 -35.98 15.16
C ARG A 343 1.41 -35.09 16.37
N LYS A 344 0.82 -33.90 16.45
CA LYS A 344 0.97 -33.02 17.63
C LYS A 344 0.44 -33.67 18.90
N GLY A 345 -0.70 -34.36 18.81
CA GLY A 345 -1.27 -35.11 19.94
C GLY A 345 -0.36 -36.25 20.39
N LEU A 346 0.17 -37.02 19.45
CA LEU A 346 1.12 -38.11 19.73
C LEU A 346 2.44 -37.59 20.30
N GLU A 347 2.98 -36.51 19.75
CA GLU A 347 4.21 -35.86 20.22
C GLU A 347 4.04 -35.35 21.65
N TYR A 348 2.89 -34.71 21.95
CA TYR A 348 2.56 -34.32 23.32
C TYR A 348 2.43 -35.52 24.26
N GLN A 349 1.78 -36.61 23.84
CA GLN A 349 1.68 -37.82 24.64
C GLN A 349 3.06 -38.44 24.92
N TRP A 350 3.91 -38.57 23.90
CA TRP A 350 5.28 -39.06 24.06
C TRP A 350 6.12 -38.18 24.98
N GLN A 351 5.98 -36.86 24.88
CA GLN A 351 6.71 -35.91 25.74
C GLN A 351 6.28 -35.97 27.21
N MET A 352 5.05 -36.42 27.49
CA MET A 352 4.54 -36.55 28.86
C MET A 352 4.79 -37.94 29.47
N ASP A 353 5.05 -38.95 28.62
CA ASP A 353 5.37 -40.32 29.04
C ASP A 353 6.88 -40.52 29.35
N GLU A 354 7.76 -39.63 28.85
CA GLU A 354 9.16 -39.46 29.30
C GLU A 354 9.28 -38.51 30.49
#